data_AF-A0A2E9WH17-F1
#
_entry.id   AF-A0A2E9WH17-F1
#
_cell.length_a   1.000
_cell.length_b   1.000
_cell.length_c   1.000
_cell.angle_alpha   90.00
_cell.angle_beta   90.00
_cell.angle_gamma   90.00
#
_symmetry.space_group_name_H-M   'P 1'
#
loop_
_entity.id
_entity.type
_entity.pdbx_description
1 polymer ?
#
loop_
_entity_poly.entity_id
_entity_poly.type
_entity_poly.pdbx_seq_one_letter_code
_entity_poly.pdbx_strand_id
1 'polypeptide(L)'
;MGRVSMTRREAAERWKSAVEGEAKLRSRTSLGIAIIVIISGLIGSIELRYGIGAVLLLGVLFQFSLERMRETFRVAAASSRQRLGWKEEDISTEELLARLNTFLEQR
;
A
#
# COMPACT_ATOMS: atom_id res chain seq x y z
N MET A 1 21.77 -11.67 20.34
CA MET A 1 20.69 -11.55 19.34
C MET A 1 21.29 -11.12 18.01
N GLY A 2 21.50 -12.06 17.08
CA GLY A 2 22.02 -11.71 15.75
C GLY A 2 20.99 -10.85 15.02
N ARG A 3 21.38 -9.64 14.60
CA ARG A 3 20.60 -8.87 13.63
C ARG A 3 20.53 -9.74 12.38
N VAL A 4 19.35 -10.26 12.04
CA VAL A 4 19.08 -10.77 10.70
C VAL A 4 19.28 -9.58 9.76
N SER A 5 20.47 -9.47 9.19
CA SER A 5 20.80 -8.41 8.25
C SER A 5 20.13 -8.76 6.94
N MET A 6 19.00 -8.13 6.66
CA MET A 6 18.34 -8.19 5.34
C MET A 6 19.38 -7.96 4.26
N THR A 7 19.46 -8.88 3.31
CA THR A 7 20.42 -8.78 2.21
C THR A 7 20.02 -7.63 1.27
N ARG A 8 20.96 -7.17 0.44
CA ARG A 8 20.63 -6.14 -0.59
C ARG A 8 19.56 -6.62 -1.57
N ARG A 9 19.53 -7.91 -1.88
CA ARG A 9 18.52 -8.51 -2.75
C ARG A 9 17.13 -8.47 -2.10
N GLU A 10 17.02 -8.93 -0.85
CA GLU A 10 15.78 -8.84 -0.07
C GLU A 10 15.31 -7.39 0.09
N ALA A 11 16.23 -6.44 0.21
CA ALA A 11 15.89 -5.02 0.24
C ALA A 11 15.25 -4.55 -1.08
N ALA A 12 15.81 -4.93 -2.22
CA ALA A 12 15.25 -4.60 -3.53
C ALA A 12 13.90 -5.28 -3.77
N GLU A 13 13.74 -6.57 -3.42
CA GLU A 13 12.47 -7.29 -3.51
C GLU A 13 11.37 -6.67 -2.64
N ARG A 14 11.73 -6.28 -1.41
CA ARG A 14 10.82 -5.59 -0.48
C ARG A 14 10.39 -4.23 -1.03
N TRP A 15 11.30 -3.48 -1.66
CA TRP A 15 10.98 -2.19 -2.26
C TRP A 15 10.06 -2.36 -3.47
N LYS A 16 10.40 -3.29 -4.37
CA LYS A 16 9.55 -3.65 -5.52
C LYS A 16 8.13 -3.99 -5.07
N SER A 17 8.02 -4.85 -4.05
CA SER A 17 6.72 -5.26 -3.49
C SER A 17 5.94 -4.09 -2.90
N ALA A 18 6.62 -3.12 -2.26
CA ALA A 18 5.98 -1.93 -1.73
C ALA A 18 5.42 -1.02 -2.84
N VAL A 19 6.20 -0.79 -3.89
CA VAL A 19 5.80 0.04 -5.05
C VAL A 19 4.63 -0.59 -5.81
N GLU A 20 4.71 -1.90 -6.10
CA GLU A 20 3.60 -2.63 -6.72
C GLU A 20 2.35 -2.66 -5.82
N GLY A 21 2.55 -2.78 -4.50
CA GLY A 21 1.49 -2.75 -3.51
C GLY A 21 0.75 -1.41 -3.50
N GLU A 22 1.50 -0.31 -3.56
CA GLU A 22 0.96 1.05 -3.62
C GLU A 22 0.17 1.30 -4.91
N ALA A 23 0.69 0.86 -6.06
CA ALA A 23 -0.03 0.95 -7.34
C ALA A 23 -1.36 0.17 -7.30
N LYS A 24 -1.36 -1.04 -6.74
CA LYS A 24 -2.58 -1.87 -6.58
C LYS A 24 -3.56 -1.28 -5.56
N LEU A 25 -3.06 -0.56 -4.54
CA LEU A 25 -3.90 0.05 -3.51
C LEU A 25 -4.91 1.03 -4.11
N ARG A 26 -4.55 1.74 -5.18
CA ARG A 26 -5.46 2.69 -5.87
C ARG A 26 -6.71 1.99 -6.44
N SER A 27 -6.53 0.85 -7.12
CA SER A 27 -7.66 0.04 -7.63
C SER A 27 -8.48 -0.59 -6.50
N ARG A 28 -7.82 -1.08 -5.45
CA ARG A 28 -8.51 -1.61 -4.26
C ARG A 28 -9.28 -0.53 -3.50
N THR A 29 -8.83 0.72 -3.58
CA THR A 29 -9.50 1.86 -2.95
C THR A 29 -10.90 2.06 -3.55
N SER A 30 -11.01 2.09 -4.89
CA SER A 30 -12.30 2.25 -5.55
C SER A 30 -13.25 1.08 -5.27
N LEU A 31 -12.73 -0.15 -5.24
CA LEU A 31 -13.52 -1.33 -4.90
C LEU A 31 -14.03 -1.26 -3.45
N GLY A 32 -13.18 -0.86 -2.50
CA GLY A 32 -13.58 -0.70 -1.10
C GLY A 32 -14.68 0.36 -0.92
N ILE A 33 -14.57 1.50 -1.61
CA ILE A 33 -15.61 2.54 -1.58
C ILE A 33 -16.95 2.00 -2.11
N ALA A 34 -16.93 1.27 -3.23
CA ALA A 34 -18.14 0.66 -3.78
C ALA A 34 -18.82 -0.31 -2.79
N ILE A 35 -18.02 -1.16 -2.13
CA ILE A 35 -18.53 -2.09 -1.10
C ILE A 35 -19.15 -1.33 0.08
N ILE A 36 -18.51 -0.27 0.57
CA ILE A 36 -19.02 0.54 1.68
C ILE A 36 -20.37 1.15 1.32
N VAL A 37 -20.51 1.69 0.11
CA VAL A 37 -21.77 2.27 -0.37
C VAL A 37 -22.87 1.20 -0.46
N ILE A 38 -22.57 0.04 -1.04
CA ILE A 38 -23.53 -1.06 -1.20
C ILE A 38 -24.01 -1.56 0.17
N ILE A 39 -23.09 -1.90 1.07
CA ILE A 39 -23.42 -2.43 2.40
C ILE A 39 -24.20 -1.40 3.22
N SER A 40 -23.75 -0.14 3.22
CA SER A 40 -24.42 0.92 3.98
C SER A 40 -25.80 1.24 3.40
N GLY A 41 -25.96 1.17 2.08
CA GLY A 41 -27.25 1.31 1.41
C GLY A 41 -28.22 0.16 1.76
N LEU A 42 -27.73 -1.08 1.80
CA LEU A 42 -28.52 -2.24 2.22
C LEU A 42 -28.99 -2.08 3.67
N ILE A 43 -28.10 -1.68 4.58
CA ILE A 43 -28.45 -1.42 5.98
C ILE A 43 -29.46 -0.26 6.10
N GLY A 44 -29.24 0.81 5.34
CA GLY A 44 -30.11 2.00 5.31
C GLY A 44 -31.51 1.74 4.76
N SER A 45 -31.71 0.63 4.01
CA SER A 45 -33.03 0.24 3.53
C SER A 45 -33.98 -0.21 4.66
N ILE A 46 -33.43 -0.61 5.81
CA ILE A 46 -34.20 -0.93 7.03
C ILE A 46 -34.55 0.36 7.77
N GLU A 47 -33.55 1.17 8.09
CA GLU A 47 -33.71 2.51 8.66
C GLU A 47 -32.51 3.38 8.30
N LEU A 48 -32.79 4.59 7.80
CA LEU A 48 -31.76 5.49 7.27
C LEU A 48 -30.65 5.81 8.29
N ARG A 49 -30.99 5.91 9.58
CA ARG A 49 -30.04 6.19 10.66
C ARG A 49 -28.96 5.10 10.77
N TYR A 50 -29.32 3.83 10.58
CA TYR A 50 -28.34 2.74 10.60
C TYR A 50 -27.43 2.76 9.37
N GLY A 51 -27.97 3.11 8.20
CA GLY A 51 -27.17 3.31 6.99
C GLY A 51 -26.12 4.41 7.15
N ILE A 52 -26.52 5.55 7.72
CA ILE A 52 -25.59 6.66 8.02
C ILE A 52 -24.52 6.19 9.03
N GLY A 53 -24.91 5.50 10.09
CA GLY A 53 -23.97 4.92 11.06
C GLY A 53 -22.98 3.96 10.41
N ALA A 54 -23.44 3.12 9.48
CA ALA A 54 -22.60 2.19 8.74
C ALA A 54 -21.60 2.92 7.83
N VAL A 55 -22.02 3.97 7.11
CA VAL A 55 -21.10 4.79 6.29
C VAL A 55 -19.99 5.37 7.16
N LEU A 56 -20.33 5.96 8.31
CA LEU A 56 -19.36 6.58 9.21
C LEU A 56 -18.37 5.55 9.76
N LEU A 57 -18.88 4.43 10.28
CA LEU A 57 -18.05 3.39 10.87
C LEU A 57 -17.13 2.74 9.83
N LEU A 58 -17.69 2.27 8.72
CA LEU A 58 -16.93 1.61 7.67
C LEU A 58 -15.97 2.58 6.96
N GLY A 59 -16.40 3.82 6.73
CA GLY A 59 -15.57 4.87 6.14
C GLY A 59 -14.33 5.17 6.97
N VAL A 60 -14.48 5.35 8.29
CA VAL A 60 -13.35 5.59 9.20
C VAL A 60 -12.41 4.39 9.25
N LEU A 61 -12.94 3.17 9.38
CA LEU A 61 -12.12 1.95 9.39
C LEU A 61 -11.36 1.75 8.09
N PHE A 62 -12.00 2.08 6.97
CA PHE A 62 -11.38 2.01 5.66
C PHE A 62 -10.28 3.06 5.49
N GLN A 63 -10.54 4.32 5.85
CA GLN A 63 -9.55 5.39 5.83
C GLN A 63 -8.33 5.02 6.69
N PHE A 64 -8.55 4.54 7.91
CA PHE A 64 -7.47 4.08 8.79
C PHE A 64 -6.66 2.94 8.16
N SER A 65 -7.34 1.98 7.53
CA SER A 65 -6.66 0.86 6.85
C SER A 65 -5.82 1.33 5.67
N LEU A 66 -6.31 2.28 4.87
CA LEU A 66 -5.57 2.86 3.75
C LEU A 66 -4.32 3.60 4.22
N GLU A 67 -4.46 4.45 5.24
CA GLU A 67 -3.34 5.20 5.82
C GLU A 67 -2.25 4.25 6.34
N ARG A 68 -2.67 3.21 7.08
CA ARG A 68 -1.75 2.21 7.62
C ARG A 68 -1.04 1.41 6.53
N MET A 69 -1.72 1.06 5.43
CA MET A 69 -1.08 0.38 4.30
C MET A 69 -0.07 1.28 3.59
N ARG A 70 -0.43 2.54 3.33
CA ARG A 70 0.48 3.53 2.74
C ARG A 70 1.73 3.73 3.59
N GLU A 71 1.56 3.88 4.90
CA GLU A 71 2.71 4.02 5.79
C GLU A 71 3.59 2.77 5.80
N THR A 72 3.00 1.58 5.72
CA THR A 72 3.75 0.33 5.62
C THR A 72 4.60 0.29 4.34
N PHE A 73 4.05 0.73 3.20
CA PHE A 73 4.79 0.83 1.95
C PHE A 73 5.89 1.90 2.02
N ARG A 74 5.60 3.07 2.58
CA ARG A 74 6.57 4.16 2.76
C ARG A 74 7.77 3.73 3.61
N VAL A 75 7.52 3.07 4.74
CA VAL A 75 8.57 2.56 5.63
C VAL A 75 9.37 1.44 4.94
N ALA A 76 8.71 0.55 4.20
CA ALA A 76 9.40 -0.48 3.43
C ALA A 76 10.31 0.12 2.36
N ALA A 77 9.83 1.08 1.58
CA ALA A 77 10.62 1.78 0.56
C ALA A 77 11.80 2.53 1.18
N ALA A 78 11.58 3.32 2.24
CA ALA A 78 12.63 4.10 2.90
C ALA A 78 13.75 3.20 3.47
N SER A 79 13.40 2.12 4.17
CA SER A 79 14.38 1.19 4.73
C SER A 79 15.16 0.41 3.65
N SER A 80 14.52 0.08 2.54
CA SER A 80 15.17 -0.55 1.40
C SER A 80 16.11 0.41 0.67
N ARG A 81 15.71 1.67 0.44
CA ARG A 81 16.55 2.73 -0.13
C ARG A 81 17.84 2.91 0.67
N GLN A 82 17.71 3.04 1.99
CA GLN A 82 18.85 3.20 2.88
C GLN A 82 19.85 2.03 2.78
N ARG A 83 19.35 0.79 2.68
CA ARG A 83 20.20 -0.41 2.54
C ARG A 83 20.88 -0.54 1.17
N LEU A 84 20.19 -0.13 0.11
CA LEU A 84 20.76 -0.11 -1.24
C LEU A 84 21.74 1.06 -1.42
N GLY A 85 21.64 2.10 -0.60
CA GLY A 85 22.41 3.33 -0.74
C GLY A 85 21.95 4.17 -1.93
N TRP A 86 20.70 3.99 -2.36
CA TRP A 86 20.12 4.73 -3.48
C TRP A 86 19.52 6.03 -2.97
N LYS A 87 19.68 7.09 -3.76
CA LYS A 87 19.06 8.39 -3.46
C LYS A 87 17.59 8.37 -3.85
N GLU A 88 16.83 9.24 -3.22
CA GLU A 88 15.46 9.55 -3.64
C GLU A 88 15.57 10.32 -4.96
N GLU A 89 15.27 9.62 -6.05
CA GLU A 89 15.24 10.18 -7.39
C GLU A 89 13.76 10.35 -7.76
N ASP A 90 13.41 11.49 -8.35
CA ASP A 90 12.07 11.76 -8.86
C ASP A 90 11.92 11.07 -10.23
N ILE A 91 11.75 9.75 -10.18
CA ILE A 91 11.56 8.90 -11.36
C ILE A 91 10.17 8.26 -11.34
N SER A 92 9.66 7.93 -12.52
CA SER A 92 8.36 7.26 -12.65
C SER A 92 8.35 5.91 -11.93
N THR A 93 7.16 5.46 -11.53
CA THR A 93 6.99 4.14 -10.87
C THR A 93 7.46 3.02 -11.80
N GLU A 94 7.17 3.13 -13.09
CA GLU A 94 7.57 2.19 -14.12
C GLU A 94 9.10 2.11 -14.27
N GLU A 95 9.76 3.26 -14.29
CA GLU A 95 11.23 3.35 -14.38
C GLU A 95 11.91 2.81 -13.12
N LEU A 96 11.36 3.09 -11.95
CA LEU A 96 11.83 2.52 -10.68
C LEU A 96 11.71 0.98 -10.67
N LEU A 97 10.57 0.45 -11.12
CA LEU A 97 10.34 -0.99 -11.21
C LEU A 97 11.29 -1.64 -12.22
N ALA A 98 11.53 -1.00 -13.37
CA ALA A 98 12.51 -1.47 -14.36
C ALA A 98 13.91 -1.55 -13.76
N ARG A 99 14.37 -0.50 -13.06
CA ARG A 99 15.68 -0.46 -12.39
C ARG A 99 15.81 -1.53 -11.31
N LEU A 100 14.75 -1.73 -10.51
CA LEU A 100 14.72 -2.78 -9.49
C LEU A 100 14.78 -4.18 -10.12
N ASN A 101 14.09 -4.42 -11.23
CA ASN A 101 14.17 -5.69 -11.95
C ASN A 101 15.58 -5.93 -12.50
N THR A 102 16.19 -4.94 -13.17
CA THR A 102 17.57 -5.07 -13.65
C THR A 102 18.55 -5.34 -12.50
N PHE A 103 18.39 -4.69 -11.35
CA PHE A 103 19.22 -4.95 -10.17
C PHE A 103 19.06 -6.38 -9.62
N LEU A 104 17.85 -6.93 -9.67
CA LEU A 104 17.54 -8.29 -9.23
C LEU A 104 18.01 -9.36 -10.22
N GLU A 105 18.09 -9.02 -11.51
CA GLU A 105 18.56 -9.91 -12.59
C GLU A 105 20.08 -9.91 -12.75
N GLN A 106 20.78 -8.82 -12.37
CA GLN A 106 22.24 -8.68 -12.51
C GLN A 106 23.10 -9.55 -11.57
N ARG A 107 22.53 -10.60 -10.95
CA ARG A 107 23.27 -11.65 -10.21
C ARG A 107 22.57 -12.99 -10.22
#